data_AF-A0A3D3CUE0-F1
#
_entry.id   AF-A0A3D3CUE0-F1
#
_cell.length_a   1.000
_cell.length_b   1.000
_cell.length_c   1.000
_cell.angle_alpha   90.00
_cell.angle_beta   90.00
_cell.angle_gamma   90.00
#
_symmetry.space_group_name_H-M   'P 1'
#
loop_
_entity.id
_entity.type
_entity.pdbx_description
1 polymer ?
#
loop_
_entity_poly.entity_id
_entity_poly.type
_entity_poly.pdbx_seq_one_letter_code
_entity_poly.pdbx_strand_id
1 'polypeptide(L)' 'AKTHLIGIAGDLLFTEKEQVFLAENIPGALLHMIPSIYGHDGFLLEFDAISGIVLDFLQKENPSQRPSAYSVT' A
#
# COMPACT_ATOMS: atom_id res chain seq x y z
N ALA A 1 -10.67 11.31 -6.66
CA ALA A 1 -9.83 11.49 -5.47
C ALA A 1 -8.48 10.80 -5.73
N LYS A 2 -7.40 11.15 -5.05
CA LYS A 2 -6.14 10.40 -5.18
C LYS A 2 -6.28 9.05 -4.47
N THR A 3 -5.75 7.99 -5.08
CA THR A 3 -5.92 6.61 -4.60
C THR A 3 -4.60 5.87 -4.71
N HIS A 4 -4.23 5.16 -3.66
CA HIS A 4 -3.10 4.23 -3.67
C HIS A 4 -3.67 2.81 -3.50
N LEU A 5 -3.33 1.91 -4.42
CA LEU A 5 -3.61 0.49 -4.30
C LEU A 5 -2.35 -0.19 -3.78
N ILE A 6 -2.49 -1.01 -2.74
CA ILE A 6 -1.41 -1.79 -2.17
C ILE A 6 -1.78 -3.25 -2.33
N GLY A 7 -1.09 -3.96 -3.23
CA GLY A 7 -1.26 -5.39 -3.46
C GLY A 7 -0.08 -6.18 -2.92
N ILE A 8 -0.31 -7.43 -2.55
CA ILE A 8 0.76 -8.36 -2.17
C ILE A 8 1.06 -9.30 -3.34
N ALA A 9 2.32 -9.42 -3.71
CA ALA A 9 2.74 -10.31 -4.78
C ALA A 9 2.52 -11.77 -4.34
N GLY A 10 1.98 -12.59 -5.24
CA GLY A 10 1.59 -13.97 -4.92
C GLY A 10 0.34 -14.11 -4.04
N ASP A 11 -0.46 -13.04 -3.84
CA ASP A 11 -1.79 -13.16 -3.23
C ASP A 11 -2.72 -13.99 -4.15
N LEU A 12 -3.32 -15.03 -3.57
CA LEU A 12 -4.24 -15.95 -4.26
C LEU A 12 -5.71 -15.55 -4.11
N LEU A 13 -6.04 -14.70 -3.13
CA LEU A 13 -7.39 -14.21 -2.87
C LEU A 13 -7.67 -12.92 -3.64
N PHE A 14 -6.68 -12.03 -3.74
CA PHE A 14 -6.74 -10.79 -4.49
C PHE A 14 -5.57 -10.72 -5.46
N THR A 15 -5.76 -11.29 -6.64
CA THR A 15 -4.65 -11.57 -7.55
C THR A 15 -4.01 -10.30 -8.11
N GLU A 16 -2.74 -10.39 -8.49
CA GLU A 16 -2.01 -9.26 -9.09
C GLU A 16 -2.71 -8.70 -10.33
N LYS A 17 -3.34 -9.57 -11.12
CA LYS A 17 -4.10 -9.17 -12.30
C LYS A 17 -5.30 -8.28 -11.94
N GLU A 18 -5.99 -8.58 -10.84
CA GLU A 18 -7.11 -7.76 -10.36
C GLU A 18 -6.62 -6.42 -9.80
N GLN A 19 -5.48 -6.40 -9.11
CA GLN A 19 -4.87 -5.15 -8.63
C GLN A 19 -4.45 -4.23 -9.78
N VAL A 20 -3.83 -4.78 -10.83
CA VAL A 20 -3.49 -4.04 -12.06
C VAL A 20 -4.77 -3.54 -12.75
N PHE A 21 -5.77 -4.39 -12.91
CA PHE A 21 -7.05 -4.00 -13.50
C PHE A 21 -7.69 -2.83 -12.76
N LEU A 22 -7.71 -2.84 -11.43
CA LEU A 22 -8.24 -1.73 -10.63
C LEU A 22 -7.41 -0.44 -10.81
N ALA A 23 -6.08 -0.54 -10.81
CA ALA A 23 -5.21 0.62 -10.98
C ALA A 23 -5.36 1.28 -12.36
N GLU A 24 -5.55 0.49 -13.43
CA GLU A 24 -5.80 0.99 -14.78
C GLU A 24 -7.18 1.66 -14.92
N ASN A 25 -8.16 1.25 -14.13
CA ASN A 25 -9.54 1.72 -14.22
C ASN A 25 -9.92 2.80 -13.19
N ILE A 26 -9.07 3.08 -12.20
CA ILE A 26 -9.27 4.17 -11.23
C ILE A 26 -8.42 5.38 -11.66
N PRO A 27 -9.03 6.48 -12.12
CA PRO A 27 -8.27 7.64 -12.58
C PRO A 27 -7.36 8.24 -11.50
N GLY A 28 -6.06 8.31 -11.81
CA GLY A 28 -5.06 8.85 -10.89
C GLY A 28 -4.66 7.89 -9.76
N ALA A 29 -5.00 6.62 -9.85
CA ALA A 29 -4.52 5.60 -8.93
C ALA A 29 -3.03 5.29 -9.13
N LEU A 30 -2.36 4.96 -8.03
CA LEU A 30 -0.99 4.44 -8.03
C LEU A 30 -0.99 3.04 -7.40
N LEU A 31 -0.46 2.06 -8.13
CA LEU A 31 -0.32 0.68 -7.65
C LEU A 31 1.06 0.46 -7.02
N HIS A 32 1.06 -0.14 -5.83
CA HIS A 32 2.23 -0.60 -5.10
C HIS A 32 2.11 -2.11 -4.93
N MET A 33 3.02 -2.87 -5.54
CA MET A 33 3.08 -4.33 -5.36
C MET A 33 4.21 -4.67 -4.38
N ILE A 34 3.83 -5.24 -3.24
CA ILE A 34 4.77 -5.63 -2.17
C ILE A 34 5.12 -7.11 -2.32
N PRO A 35 6.40 -7.47 -2.52
CA PRO A 35 6.82 -8.86 -2.51
C PRO A 35 6.68 -9.45 -1.10
N SER A 36 6.04 -10.61 -0.98
CA SER A 36 5.96 -11.35 0.28
C SER A 36 5.90 -12.85 0.04
N ILE A 37 6.56 -13.65 0.88
CA ILE A 37 6.47 -15.11 0.82
C ILE A 37 5.19 -15.65 1.50
N TYR A 38 4.45 -14.78 2.19
CA TYR A 38 3.28 -15.14 2.98
C TYR A 38 1.96 -15.04 2.19
N GLY A 39 2.01 -14.64 0.91
CA GLY A 39 0.83 -14.43 0.09
C GLY A 39 -0.08 -13.37 0.71
N HIS A 40 -1.40 -13.63 0.75
CA HIS A 40 -2.39 -12.70 1.30
C HIS A 40 -1.97 -12.15 2.67
N ASP A 41 -1.58 -13.04 3.60
CA ASP A 41 -1.23 -12.68 4.97
C ASP A 41 0.00 -11.75 5.08
N GLY A 42 0.72 -11.52 3.98
CA GLY A 42 1.72 -10.47 3.87
C GLY A 42 1.19 -9.09 4.25
N PHE A 43 -0.12 -8.82 4.13
CA PHE A 43 -0.69 -7.55 4.58
C PHE A 43 -0.52 -7.30 6.10
N LEU A 44 -0.40 -8.37 6.90
CA LEU A 44 -0.16 -8.28 8.35
C LEU A 44 1.34 -8.18 8.70
N LEU A 45 2.20 -8.73 7.84
CA LEU A 45 3.61 -8.95 8.13
C LEU A 45 4.52 -7.90 7.49
N GLU A 46 4.17 -7.39 6.31
CA GLU A 46 4.94 -6.39 5.57
C GLU A 46 4.65 -4.95 6.07
N PHE A 47 4.58 -4.78 7.40
CA PHE A 47 4.14 -3.55 8.05
C PHE A 47 4.99 -2.34 7.68
N ASP A 48 6.30 -2.48 7.60
CA ASP A 48 7.21 -1.37 7.28
C ASP A 48 6.97 -0.82 5.86
N ALA A 49 6.80 -1.71 4.88
CA ALA A 49 6.52 -1.34 3.50
C ALA A 49 5.14 -0.67 3.37
N ILE A 50 4.10 -1.27 3.98
CA ILE A 50 2.73 -0.74 3.94
C ILE A 50 2.68 0.62 4.64
N SER A 51 3.28 0.73 5.82
CA SER A 51 3.31 1.97 6.61
C SER A 51 4.05 3.08 5.88
N GLY A 52 5.18 2.79 5.23
CA GLY A 52 5.89 3.76 4.40
C GLY A 52 4.99 4.35 3.32
N ILE A 53 4.27 3.50 2.59
CA ILE A 53 3.35 3.94 1.52
C ILE A 53 2.20 4.80 2.07
N VAL A 54 1.59 4.36 3.18
CA VAL A 54 0.46 5.07 3.81
C VAL A 54 0.91 6.43 4.35
N LEU A 55 2.05 6.48 5.03
CA LEU A 55 2.60 7.73 5.58
C LEU A 55 2.96 8.71 4.47
N ASP A 56 3.60 8.25 3.40
CA ASP A 56 3.92 9.08 2.23
C ASP A 56 2.66 9.64 1.56
N PHE A 57 1.60 8.85 1.46
CA PHE A 57 0.31 9.29 0.95
C PHE A 57 -0.29 10.40 1.83
N LEU A 58 -0.37 10.17 3.14
CA LEU A 58 -0.95 11.12 4.09
C LEU A 58 -0.15 12.44 4.18
N GLN A 59 1.19 12.37 4.15
CA GLN A 59 2.05 13.56 4.20
C GLN A 59 1.92 14.42 2.94
N LYS A 60 1.76 13.81 1.77
CA LYS A 60 1.55 14.54 0.51
C LYS A 60 0.19 15.26 0.49
N GLU A 61 -0.83 14.68 1.12
CA GLU A 61 -2.14 15.32 1.23
C GLU A 61 -2.22 16.37 2.34
N ASN A 62 -1.48 16.21 3.44
CA ASN A 62 -1.52 17.15 4.56
C ASN A 62 -0.15 17.29 5.27
N PRO A 63 0.75 18.14 4.74
CA PRO A 63 2.12 18.29 5.24
C PRO A 63 2.23 18.73 6.71
N SER A 64 1.18 19.35 7.23
CA SER A 64 1.11 19.89 8.59
C SER A 64 0.84 18.82 9.65
N GLN A 65 0.34 17.65 9.25
CA GLN A 65 0.16 16.48 10.13
C GLN A 65 1.35 15.54 9.98
N ARG A 66 2.49 15.91 10.58
CA ARG A 66 3.54 14.93 10.82
C ARG A 66 3.01 13.92 11.84
N PRO A 67 2.94 12.63 11.52
CA PRO A 67 2.67 11.62 12.55
C PRO A 67 3.77 11.78 13.60
N SER A 68 3.41 11.91 14.88
CA SER A 68 4.41 11.81 15.94
C SER A 68 5.09 10.47 15.76
N ALA A 69 6.40 10.47 15.51
CA ALA A 69 7.17 9.29 15.16
C ALA A 69 6.71 8.08 15.97
N TYR A 70 6.25 7.02 15.29
CA TYR A 70 6.15 5.69 15.90
C TYR A 70 7.58 5.29 16.25
N SER A 71 8.01 5.63 17.46
CA SER A 71 9.30 5.22 18.00
C SER A 71 9.13 3.76 18.39
N VAL A 72 9.34 2.87 17.43
CA VAL A 72 9.58 1.45 17.75
C VAL A 72 10.90 1.43 18.49
N THR A 73 10.82 1.13 19.79
CA THR A 73 11.99 0.95 20.67
C THR A 73 12.54 -0.45 20.48
#